data_AF-A0A3N5MXI5-F1
#
_entry.id   AF-A0A3N5MXI5-F1
#
_cell.length_a   1.000
_cell.length_b   1.000
_cell.length_c   1.000
_cell.angle_alpha   90.00
_cell.angle_beta   90.00
_cell.angle_gamma   90.00
#
_symmetry.space_group_name_H-M   'P 1'
#
loop_
_entity.id
_entity.type
_entity.pdbx_description
1 polymer ?
#
loop_
_entity_poly.entity_id
_entity_poly.type
_entity_poly.pdbx_seq_one_letter_code
_entity_poly.pdbx_strand_id
1 'polypeptide(L)'
;MEPSTDDNLGRRRFLLHREKAVELALERIRRAPDSGWATFSPDERAGLKAVLAEIWENSERGRWEQYCFSTLSKPDILRLVAIGDDMRARHRQISDVRKEVEAILLSCSFKSPPQ
;
A
#
# COMPACT_ATOMS: atom_id res chain seq x y z
N MET A 1 18.06 26.39 12.16
CA MET A 1 18.85 25.81 11.05
C MET A 1 17.86 25.52 9.94
N GLU A 2 17.95 26.28 8.85
CA GLU A 2 17.22 25.97 7.62
C GLU A 2 17.83 24.68 7.02
N PRO A 3 17.02 23.71 6.56
CA PRO A 3 17.56 22.51 5.91
C PRO A 3 18.33 22.91 4.64
N SER A 4 19.48 22.28 4.42
CA SER A 4 20.37 22.60 3.30
C SER A 4 19.66 22.35 1.96
N THR A 5 20.10 23.01 0.89
CA THR A 5 19.55 22.76 -0.47
C THR A 5 19.62 21.28 -0.86
N ASP A 6 20.65 20.57 -0.40
CA ASP A 6 20.81 19.13 -0.59
C ASP A 6 19.77 18.29 0.18
N ASP A 7 19.48 18.64 1.43
CA ASP A 7 18.44 18.00 2.26
C ASP A 7 17.06 18.12 1.61
N ASN A 8 16.77 19.29 1.02
CA ASN A 8 15.52 19.53 0.29
C ASN A 8 15.43 18.70 -1.00
N LEU A 9 16.53 18.54 -1.73
CA LEU A 9 16.60 17.72 -2.94
C LEU A 9 16.45 16.23 -2.62
N GLY A 10 17.12 15.75 -1.57
CA GLY A 10 17.01 14.38 -1.09
C GLY A 10 15.58 14.03 -0.67
N ARG A 11 14.95 14.90 0.14
CA ARG A 11 13.56 14.74 0.56
C ARG A 11 12.58 14.73 -0.61
N ARG A 12 12.75 15.65 -1.56
CA ARG A 12 11.88 15.73 -2.74
C ARG A 12 12.01 14.47 -3.61
N ARG A 13 13.24 13.99 -3.83
CA ARG A 13 13.48 12.75 -4.57
C ARG A 13 12.84 11.54 -3.87
N PHE A 14 12.97 11.45 -2.54
CA PHE A 14 12.33 10.40 -1.75
C PHE A 14 10.81 10.38 -1.92
N LEU A 15 10.16 11.54 -1.79
CA LEU A 15 8.70 11.66 -1.95
C LEU A 15 8.24 11.26 -3.37
N LEU A 16 8.97 11.68 -4.40
CA LEU A 16 8.67 11.30 -5.78
C LEU A 16 8.78 9.78 -6.01
N HIS A 17 9.79 9.14 -5.43
CA HIS A 17 9.92 7.67 -5.50
C HIS A 17 8.78 6.97 -4.77
N ARG A 18 8.36 7.49 -3.61
CA ARG A 18 7.20 6.97 -2.87
C ARG A 18 5.95 7.06 -3.71
N GLU A 19 5.63 8.24 -4.23
CA GLU A 19 4.42 8.47 -5.04
C GLU A 19 4.38 7.55 -6.25
N LYS A 20 5.49 7.46 -6.99
CA LYS A 20 5.60 6.57 -8.15
C LYS A 20 5.40 5.10 -7.77
N ALA A 21 6.02 4.63 -6.69
CA ALA A 21 5.89 3.24 -6.26
C ALA A 21 4.45 2.91 -5.83
N VAL A 22 3.83 3.81 -5.07
CA VAL A 22 2.44 3.67 -4.62
C VAL A 22 1.47 3.68 -5.80
N GLU A 23 1.66 4.57 -6.77
CA GLU A 23 0.82 4.62 -7.98
C GLU A 23 0.92 3.34 -8.80
N LEU A 24 2.13 2.78 -8.97
CA LEU A 24 2.33 1.50 -9.64
C LEU A 24 1.65 0.34 -8.88
N ALA A 25 1.72 0.34 -7.55
CA ALA A 25 1.01 -0.66 -6.74
C ALA A 25 -0.51 -0.53 -6.88
N LEU A 26 -1.06 0.70 -6.81
CA LEU A 26 -2.49 0.95 -7.02
C LEU A 26 -2.93 0.51 -8.42
N GLU A 27 -2.12 0.73 -9.44
CA GLU A 27 -2.41 0.27 -10.79
C GLU A 27 -2.48 -1.26 -10.87
N ARG A 28 -1.54 -1.96 -10.22
CA ARG A 28 -1.57 -3.43 -10.13
C ARG A 28 -2.83 -3.94 -9.41
N ILE A 29 -3.20 -3.30 -8.29
CA ILE A 29 -4.44 -3.62 -7.55
C ILE A 29 -5.67 -3.38 -8.41
N ARG A 30 -5.74 -2.25 -9.11
CA ARG A 30 -6.84 -1.91 -10.01
C ARG A 30 -7.02 -2.94 -11.13
N ARG A 31 -5.93 -3.50 -11.64
CA ARG A 31 -5.92 -4.50 -12.70
C ARG A 31 -6.13 -5.93 -12.17
N ALA A 32 -6.09 -6.14 -10.86
CA ALA A 32 -6.28 -7.47 -10.28
C ALA A 32 -7.72 -7.96 -10.56
N PRO A 33 -7.90 -9.22 -10.99
CA PRO A 33 -9.19 -9.74 -11.46
C PRO A 33 -10.24 -9.75 -10.36
N ASP A 34 -9.84 -10.10 -9.13
CA ASP A 34 -10.72 -10.20 -7.97
C ASP A 34 -10.81 -8.88 -7.16
N SER A 35 -10.24 -7.77 -7.67
CA SER A 35 -10.15 -6.51 -6.91
C SER A 35 -11.50 -5.84 -6.65
N GLY A 36 -12.46 -5.99 -7.56
CA GLY A 36 -13.71 -5.22 -7.52
C GLY A 36 -13.47 -3.70 -7.55
N TRP A 37 -12.38 -3.23 -8.16
CA TRP A 37 -11.88 -1.84 -8.06
C TRP A 37 -12.95 -0.76 -8.32
N ALA A 38 -13.81 -0.99 -9.30
CA ALA A 38 -14.87 -0.06 -9.68
C ALA A 38 -15.87 0.23 -8.55
N THR A 39 -15.98 -0.65 -7.56
CA THR A 39 -16.92 -0.53 -6.44
C THR A 39 -16.39 0.30 -5.26
N PHE A 40 -15.09 0.63 -5.23
CA PHE A 40 -14.53 1.45 -4.15
C PHE A 40 -14.86 2.93 -4.33
N SER A 41 -15.21 3.58 -3.24
CA SER A 41 -15.39 5.03 -3.13
C SER A 41 -14.06 5.79 -3.23
N PRO A 42 -14.09 7.10 -3.48
CA PRO A 42 -12.89 7.94 -3.44
C PRO A 42 -12.15 7.87 -2.09
N ASP A 43 -12.88 7.86 -0.98
CA ASP A 43 -12.33 7.78 0.37
C ASP A 43 -11.62 6.44 0.64
N GLU A 44 -12.22 5.34 0.19
CA GLU A 44 -11.61 4.00 0.30
C GLU A 44 -10.31 3.93 -0.51
N ARG A 45 -10.30 4.47 -1.73
CA ARG A 45 -9.09 4.53 -2.56
C ARG A 45 -8.02 5.42 -1.93
N ALA A 46 -8.41 6.52 -1.30
CA ALA A 46 -7.50 7.41 -0.58
C ALA A 46 -6.90 6.71 0.66
N GLY A 47 -7.71 5.94 1.40
CA GLY A 47 -7.25 5.12 2.53
C GLY A 47 -6.25 4.06 2.11
N LEU A 48 -6.54 3.35 1.02
CA LEU A 48 -5.60 2.39 0.43
C LEU A 48 -4.27 3.07 0.04
N LYS A 49 -4.33 4.23 -0.62
CA LYS A 49 -3.13 4.99 -1.01
C LYS A 49 -2.29 5.37 0.21
N ALA A 50 -2.94 5.79 1.31
CA ALA A 50 -2.26 6.16 2.54
C ALA A 50 -1.52 4.96 3.17
N VAL A 51 -2.17 3.80 3.26
CA VAL A 51 -1.54 2.58 3.77
C VAL A 51 -0.36 2.15 2.92
N LEU A 52 -0.53 2.12 1.60
CA LEU A 52 0.56 1.76 0.69
C LEU A 52 1.77 2.70 0.82
N ALA A 53 1.53 4.00 1.02
CA ALA A 53 2.61 4.96 1.24
C ALA A 53 3.35 4.69 2.55
N GLU A 54 2.62 4.40 3.63
CA GLU A 54 3.23 4.07 4.92
C GLU A 54 4.07 2.81 4.84
N ILE A 55 3.54 1.77 4.20
CA ILE A 55 4.24 0.50 4.05
C ILE A 55 5.48 0.68 3.20
N TRP A 56 5.42 1.46 2.12
CA TRP A 56 6.59 1.76 1.30
C TRP A 56 7.68 2.48 2.10
N GLU A 57 7.29 3.45 2.93
CA GLU A 57 8.20 4.25 3.76
C GLU A 57 8.91 3.41 4.84
N ASN A 58 8.24 2.36 5.34
CA ASN A 58 8.74 1.49 6.39
C ASN A 58 9.21 0.09 5.90
N SER A 59 9.15 -0.18 4.59
CA SER A 59 9.58 -1.43 3.99
C SER A 59 10.91 -1.28 3.27
N GLU A 60 11.70 -2.35 3.28
CA GLU A 60 12.85 -2.45 2.39
C GLU A 60 12.39 -2.52 0.93
N ARG A 61 13.16 -1.89 0.02
CA ARG A 61 12.83 -1.85 -1.42
C ARG A 61 12.61 -3.24 -2.02
N GLY A 62 13.44 -4.21 -1.63
CA GLY A 62 13.31 -5.60 -2.10
C GLY A 62 12.04 -6.30 -1.60
N ARG A 63 11.50 -5.89 -0.46
CA ARG A 63 10.25 -6.44 0.09
C ARG A 63 9.02 -5.89 -0.63
N TRP A 64 9.07 -4.61 -1.00
CA TRP A 64 8.00 -3.96 -1.78
C TRP A 64 7.71 -4.67 -3.10
N GLU A 65 8.74 -5.14 -3.78
CA GLU A 65 8.62 -5.83 -5.07
C GLU A 65 8.04 -7.24 -4.95
N GLN A 66 8.11 -7.85 -3.76
CA GLN A 66 7.58 -9.19 -3.47
C GLN A 66 6.08 -9.17 -3.13
N TYR A 67 5.49 -8.00 -2.90
CA TYR A 67 4.08 -7.89 -2.55
C TYR A 67 3.15 -8.22 -3.72
N CYS A 68 2.08 -8.93 -3.38
CA CYS A 68 1.12 -9.56 -4.27
C CYS A 68 0.02 -8.63 -4.76
N PHE A 69 0.38 -7.40 -5.17
CA PHE A 69 -0.60 -6.37 -5.52
C PHE A 69 -1.57 -6.78 -6.65
N SER A 70 -1.13 -7.60 -7.59
CA SER A 70 -1.93 -8.05 -8.74
C SER A 70 -2.88 -9.21 -8.45
N THR A 71 -2.83 -9.80 -7.25
CA THR A 71 -3.68 -10.92 -6.85
C THR A 71 -4.55 -10.60 -5.63
N LEU A 72 -4.56 -9.35 -5.17
CA LEU A 72 -5.39 -8.95 -4.03
C LEU A 72 -6.87 -9.07 -4.40
N SER A 73 -7.62 -9.71 -3.50
CA SER A 73 -9.07 -9.80 -3.62
C SER A 73 -9.74 -8.57 -3.01
N LYS A 74 -10.99 -8.30 -3.39
CA LYS A 74 -11.81 -7.24 -2.79
C LYS A 74 -11.80 -7.24 -1.25
N PRO A 75 -12.02 -8.37 -0.54
CA PRO A 75 -11.98 -8.36 0.92
C PRO A 75 -10.59 -8.04 1.49
N ASP A 76 -9.50 -8.44 0.80
CA ASP A 76 -8.14 -8.06 1.20
C ASP A 76 -7.95 -6.54 1.09
N ILE A 77 -8.40 -5.95 -0.02
CA ILE A 77 -8.32 -4.51 -0.25
C ILE A 77 -9.17 -3.76 0.79
N LEU A 78 -10.39 -4.21 1.09
CA LEU A 78 -11.22 -3.61 2.14
C LEU A 78 -10.56 -3.65 3.52
N ARG A 79 -9.87 -4.74 3.86
CA ARG A 79 -9.07 -4.82 5.09
C ARG A 79 -7.95 -3.79 5.09
N LEU A 80 -7.23 -3.64 3.98
CA LEU A 80 -6.19 -2.61 3.85
C LEU A 80 -6.77 -1.20 4.03
N VAL A 81 -7.95 -0.91 3.47
CA VAL A 81 -8.62 0.39 3.67
C VAL A 81 -8.98 0.62 5.13
N ALA A 82 -9.60 -0.36 5.80
CA ALA A 82 -9.97 -0.26 7.21
C ALA A 82 -8.76 0.01 8.11
N ILE A 83 -7.63 -0.65 7.84
CA ILE A 83 -6.37 -0.40 8.54
C ILE A 83 -5.89 1.05 8.33
N GLY A 84 -6.04 1.58 7.10
CA GLY A 84 -5.71 2.97 6.78
C GLY A 84 -6.57 3.99 7.51
N ASP A 85 -7.85 3.67 7.70
CA ASP A 85 -8.77 4.51 8.47
C ASP A 85 -8.42 4.49 9.96
N ASP A 86 -8.10 3.32 10.52
CA ASP A 86 -7.63 3.17 11.90
C ASP A 86 -6.33 3.93 12.17
N MET A 87 -5.39 3.91 11.22
CA MET A 87 -4.16 4.70 11.28
C MET A 87 -4.45 6.20 11.30
N ARG A 88 -5.33 6.68 10.41
CA ARG A 88 -5.70 8.11 10.33
C ARG A 88 -6.39 8.58 11.60
N ALA A 89 -7.21 7.72 12.21
CA ALA A 89 -7.83 7.96 13.50
C ALA A 89 -6.84 7.89 14.70
N ARG A 90 -5.55 7.59 14.45
CA ARG A 90 -4.49 7.40 15.46
C ARG A 90 -4.80 6.30 16.47
N HIS A 91 -5.60 5.31 16.07
CA HIS A 91 -6.01 4.22 16.96
C HIS A 91 -4.99 3.08 17.06
N ARG A 92 -3.99 3.03 16.16
CA ARG A 92 -2.99 1.96 16.14
C ARG A 92 -1.57 2.46 15.91
N GLN A 93 -0.61 1.72 16.45
CA GLN A 93 0.80 1.92 16.17
C GLN A 93 1.19 1.37 14.80
N ILE A 94 2.11 2.08 14.15
CA ILE A 94 2.58 1.78 12.79
C ILE A 94 3.23 0.40 12.66
N SER A 95 3.88 -0.08 13.73
CA SER A 95 4.54 -1.39 13.78
C SER A 95 3.54 -2.55 13.70
N ASP A 96 2.37 -2.39 14.32
CA ASP A 96 1.34 -3.42 14.35
C ASP A 96 0.60 -3.47 13.02
N VAL A 97 0.26 -2.27 12.51
CA VAL A 97 -0.33 -2.10 11.19
C VAL A 97 0.56 -2.69 10.11
N ARG A 98 1.87 -2.46 10.17
CA ARG A 98 2.82 -2.99 9.20
C ARG A 98 2.76 -4.50 9.11
N LYS A 99 2.82 -5.21 10.25
CA LYS A 99 2.78 -6.68 10.27
C LYS A 99 1.49 -7.22 9.65
N GLU A 100 0.35 -6.60 9.97
CA GLU A 100 -0.95 -7.00 9.46
C GLU A 100 -1.07 -6.77 7.95
N VAL A 101 -0.65 -5.59 7.48
CA VAL A 101 -0.66 -5.27 6.05
C VAL A 101 0.31 -6.16 5.28
N GLU A 102 1.52 -6.38 5.79
CA GLU A 102 2.47 -7.30 5.15
C GLU A 102 1.92 -8.72 5.05
N ALA A 103 1.21 -9.20 6.07
CA ALA A 103 0.58 -10.52 6.02
C ALA A 103 -0.45 -10.62 4.88
N ILE A 104 -1.25 -9.56 4.66
CA ILE A 104 -2.22 -9.48 3.54
C ILE A 104 -1.48 -9.35 2.20
N LEU A 105 -0.46 -8.50 2.12
CA LEU A 105 0.29 -8.27 0.88
C LEU A 105 1.16 -9.47 0.47
N LEU A 106 1.51 -10.34 1.40
CA LEU A 106 2.25 -11.59 1.14
C LEU A 106 1.33 -12.81 1.02
N SER A 107 0.03 -12.69 1.33
CA SER A 107 -0.93 -13.79 1.23
C SER A 107 -1.38 -14.04 -0.21
N CYS A 108 -0.46 -13.98 -1.19
CA CYS A 108 -0.68 -14.42 -2.57
C CYS A 108 -1.46 -15.73 -2.55
N SER A 109 -2.77 -15.65 -2.85
CA SER A 109 -3.56 -16.85 -3.01
C SER A 109 -3.12 -17.44 -4.33
N PHE A 110 -2.26 -18.45 -4.27
CA PHE A 110 -2.09 -19.42 -5.35
C PHE A 110 -3.43 -20.16 -5.47
N LYS A 111 -4.46 -19.51 -6.00
CA LYS A 111 -5.67 -20.20 -6.46
C LYS A 111 -5.18 -21.10 -7.59
N SER A 112 -4.96 -22.37 -7.25
CA SER A 112 -4.69 -23.41 -8.23
C SER A 112 -5.82 -23.37 -9.26
N PRO A 113 -5.53 -23.46 -10.57
CA PRO A 113 -6.58 -23.50 -11.58
C PRO A 113 -7.49 -24.71 -11.29
N PRO A 114 -8.82 -24.59 -11.44
CA PRO A 114 -9.68 -25.76 -11.42
C PRO A 114 -9.26 -26.66 -12.60
N GLN A 115 -8.95 -27.93 -12.30
CA GLN A 115 -8.82 -28.98 -13.32
C GLN A 115 -10.19 -29.37 -13.85
#